data_AF-A0AAD9A0T3-F1
#
_entry.id   AF-A0AAD9A0T3-F1
#
_cell.length_a   1.000
_cell.length_b   1.000
_cell.length_c   1.000
_cell.angle_alpha   90.00
_cell.angle_beta   90.00
_cell.angle_gamma   90.00
#
_symmetry.space_group_name_H-M   'P 1'
#
loop_
_entity.id
_entity.type
_entity.pdbx_description
1 polymer ?
#
loop_
_entity_poly.entity_id
_entity_poly.type
_entity_poly.pdbx_seq_one_letter_code
_entity_poly.pdbx_strand_id
1 'polypeptide(L)'
;MQQHDPNDQLVGIWPDSDQYIMPQAEEREPLDFLEAQRLWSPFNDQGRLPTLFNTPGAKLDVWETGLRNKFPEDILSLSKPDAIRKHFIRPEKDPHIRHVFVGSNDSRSPMNCSPEIFRFICAYHQVEPFFLEAVLSFGRQLYPIDYCLAHFRSKTLVESKTPVPHALPKFGRSGNTTHVSYLLRSVEHSGAEGIDGWQIRQAANYHTFDLETGRSFWFTIKANKVFTNRIKELTPRLKIPSKPETADGNIVSYLKASLDTHLLYFSWCDEGWRDFINDFETSIRNIVLPAKTALVDDHINPESSHYDILPWALQQKRRQRTMSHGLSRGNTGLTSNHSEKRAPSTVKERVFSFSHSFFGLKTTKSDEEQGLQSENAAYRRQNPNAGLDPSGSLDKLRIKDIQTLYSRSELMQRSLLVLELNTGVLRDLHAYYSNLTKTELKDPKYKEVVNGFLSRLESIIRRLETRRAQLNSLSMHLNQSIQLYELVLQQRSNQIGMDFADVAHESNRQMNMVADKTSRQTASMHVITVVTLIFLPATFVANF
;
A
#
# COMPACT_ATOMS: atom_id res chain seq x y z
N MET A 1 -46.63 36.76 -17.46
CA MET A 1 -45.72 36.14 -16.49
C MET A 1 -44.72 35.30 -17.29
N GLN A 2 -43.52 35.83 -17.54
CA GLN A 2 -42.46 35.09 -18.22
C GLN A 2 -41.99 33.97 -17.29
N GLN A 3 -42.08 32.71 -17.74
CA GLN A 3 -41.50 31.57 -17.06
C GLN A 3 -39.97 31.69 -17.18
N HIS A 4 -39.30 32.17 -16.12
CA HIS A 4 -37.84 32.15 -16.06
C HIS A 4 -37.32 30.72 -16.14
N ASP A 5 -36.47 30.45 -17.13
CA ASP A 5 -35.80 29.18 -17.38
C ASP A 5 -35.10 28.72 -16.08
N PRO A 6 -35.16 27.44 -15.68
CA PRO A 6 -34.26 26.87 -14.67
C PRO A 6 -32.79 27.23 -14.91
N ASN A 7 -32.38 27.36 -16.18
CA ASN A 7 -31.07 27.90 -16.55
C ASN A 7 -30.90 29.35 -16.06
N ASP A 8 -31.89 30.23 -16.04
CA ASP A 8 -31.68 31.62 -15.60
C ASP A 8 -31.29 31.72 -14.11
N GLN A 9 -31.73 30.79 -13.26
CA GLN A 9 -31.27 30.73 -11.87
C GLN A 9 -29.92 30.03 -11.74
N LEU A 10 -29.65 28.97 -12.52
CA LEU A 10 -28.33 28.34 -12.55
C LEU A 10 -27.26 29.25 -13.15
N VAL A 11 -27.58 30.00 -14.21
CA VAL A 11 -26.72 30.94 -14.95
C VAL A 11 -26.65 32.27 -14.20
N GLY A 12 -27.73 32.70 -13.53
CA GLY A 12 -27.71 33.87 -12.65
C GLY A 12 -26.89 33.64 -11.37
N ILE A 13 -26.74 32.38 -10.92
CA ILE A 13 -25.83 32.00 -9.83
C ILE A 13 -24.43 31.61 -10.38
N TRP A 14 -24.35 31.08 -11.61
CA TRP A 14 -23.10 30.61 -12.22
C TRP A 14 -22.95 31.08 -13.68
N PRO A 15 -22.45 32.31 -13.90
CA PRO A 15 -22.07 32.78 -15.22
C PRO A 15 -20.89 31.98 -15.81
N ASP A 16 -19.98 31.49 -14.96
CA ASP A 16 -18.76 30.77 -15.33
C ASP A 16 -18.71 29.37 -14.68
N SER A 17 -19.26 28.35 -15.35
CA SER A 17 -19.22 26.96 -14.86
C SER A 17 -17.81 26.39 -14.67
N ASP A 18 -16.79 27.07 -15.22
CA ASP A 18 -15.38 26.68 -15.12
C ASP A 18 -14.72 27.13 -13.82
N GLN A 19 -15.33 28.07 -13.08
CA GLN A 19 -14.75 28.69 -11.88
C GLN A 19 -15.45 28.32 -10.58
N TYR A 20 -16.55 27.57 -10.67
CA TYR A 20 -17.50 27.27 -9.60
C TYR A 20 -16.95 27.09 -8.17
N ILE A 21 -15.78 26.46 -8.02
CA ILE A 21 -15.19 26.16 -6.71
C ILE A 21 -14.68 27.42 -5.99
N MET A 22 -14.34 28.48 -6.72
CA MET A 22 -13.76 29.71 -6.14
C MET A 22 -14.82 30.66 -5.54
N PRO A 23 -15.89 31.07 -6.26
CA PRO A 23 -16.82 32.08 -5.75
C PRO A 23 -17.61 31.59 -4.52
N GLN A 24 -17.91 30.29 -4.44
CA GLN A 24 -18.62 29.73 -3.28
C GLN A 24 -17.80 29.73 -2.01
N ALA A 25 -16.48 29.60 -2.12
CA ALA A 25 -15.59 29.61 -0.97
C ALA A 25 -15.33 31.06 -0.51
N GLU A 26 -15.36 32.02 -1.44
CA GLU A 26 -15.15 33.47 -1.22
C GLU A 26 -16.22 34.06 -0.28
N GLU A 27 -17.48 33.60 -0.37
CA GLU A 27 -18.57 34.02 0.51
C GLU A 27 -18.58 33.34 1.90
N ARG A 28 -17.87 32.21 2.07
CA ARG A 28 -18.17 31.25 3.15
C ARG A 28 -17.24 31.26 4.34
N GLU A 29 -15.99 31.69 4.18
CA GLU A 29 -15.02 32.03 5.23
C GLU A 29 -13.67 32.23 4.51
N PRO A 30 -12.87 33.26 4.84
CA PRO A 30 -11.62 33.52 4.11
C PRO A 30 -10.64 32.34 4.08
N LEU A 31 -10.67 31.47 5.10
CA LEU A 31 -9.83 30.27 5.16
C LEU A 31 -10.31 29.16 4.20
N ASP A 32 -11.62 28.93 4.12
CA ASP A 32 -12.22 27.98 3.18
C ASP A 32 -11.92 28.39 1.74
N PHE A 33 -11.93 29.70 1.44
CA PHE A 33 -11.54 30.24 0.14
C PHE A 33 -10.08 29.91 -0.23
N LEU A 34 -9.15 30.21 0.67
CA LEU A 34 -7.73 29.93 0.44
C LEU A 34 -7.46 28.44 0.30
N GLU A 35 -8.14 27.60 1.09
CA GLU A 35 -8.03 26.15 0.97
C GLU A 35 -8.59 25.65 -0.37
N ALA A 36 -9.75 26.15 -0.79
CA ALA A 36 -10.35 25.83 -2.08
C ALA A 36 -9.41 26.21 -3.24
N GLN A 37 -8.86 27.43 -3.20
CA GLN A 37 -7.89 27.92 -4.20
C GLN A 37 -6.66 27.02 -4.27
N ARG A 38 -6.11 26.64 -3.11
CA ARG A 38 -4.98 25.71 -3.02
C ARG A 38 -5.33 24.35 -3.63
N LEU A 39 -6.45 23.75 -3.24
CA LEU A 39 -6.88 22.41 -3.70
C LEU A 39 -7.23 22.39 -5.18
N TRP A 40 -7.65 23.52 -5.74
CA TRP A 40 -7.97 23.64 -7.16
C TRP A 40 -6.78 23.97 -8.04
N SER A 41 -5.72 24.56 -7.48
CA SER A 41 -4.51 24.90 -8.24
C SER A 41 -3.98 23.76 -9.14
N PRO A 42 -3.99 22.47 -8.73
CA PRO A 42 -3.54 21.37 -9.59
C PRO A 42 -4.49 21.08 -10.76
N PHE A 43 -5.76 21.51 -10.69
CA PHE A 43 -6.73 21.38 -11.78
C PHE A 43 -6.58 22.48 -12.85
N ASN A 44 -5.76 23.50 -12.58
CA ASN A 44 -5.35 24.52 -13.54
C ASN A 44 -3.99 24.19 -14.19
N ASP A 45 -3.23 23.26 -13.61
CA ASP A 45 -2.00 22.74 -14.20
C ASP A 45 -2.31 21.78 -15.36
N GLN A 46 -2.00 22.22 -16.58
CA GLN A 46 -2.20 21.43 -17.81
C GLN A 46 -1.44 20.09 -17.80
N GLY A 47 -0.38 19.95 -16.98
CA GLY A 47 0.35 18.70 -16.84
C GLY A 47 -0.38 17.64 -16.02
N ARG A 48 -1.20 18.05 -15.04
CA ARG A 48 -1.87 17.14 -14.11
C ARG A 48 -3.21 16.63 -14.64
N LEU A 49 -3.97 17.46 -15.36
CA LEU A 49 -5.29 17.11 -15.88
C LEU A 49 -5.31 15.81 -16.72
N PRO A 50 -4.37 15.57 -17.66
CA PRO A 50 -4.35 14.34 -18.47
C PRO A 50 -4.01 13.09 -17.64
N THR A 51 -3.37 13.26 -16.48
CA THR A 51 -3.12 12.15 -15.56
C THR A 51 -4.35 11.82 -14.75
N LEU A 52 -5.17 12.81 -14.39
CA LEU A 52 -6.31 12.61 -13.50
C LEU A 52 -7.58 12.20 -14.26
N PHE A 53 -7.78 12.73 -15.46
CA PHE A 53 -9.00 12.59 -16.27
C PHE A 53 -8.72 12.06 -17.67
N ASN A 54 -9.63 11.23 -18.16
CA ASN A 54 -9.64 10.77 -19.55
C ASN A 54 -10.43 11.76 -20.41
N THR A 55 -9.73 12.55 -21.23
CA THR A 55 -10.30 13.66 -22.01
C THR A 55 -11.25 13.27 -23.16
N PRO A 56 -11.06 12.18 -23.93
CA PRO A 56 -11.92 11.88 -25.08
C PRO A 56 -13.26 11.19 -24.74
N GLY A 57 -13.56 10.90 -23.46
CA GLY A 57 -14.83 10.30 -23.08
C GLY A 57 -15.19 10.53 -21.62
N ALA A 58 -16.36 11.12 -21.38
CA ALA A 58 -17.01 11.02 -20.09
C ALA A 58 -17.78 9.70 -20.05
N LYS A 59 -17.74 8.96 -18.94
CA LYS A 59 -18.63 7.86 -18.65
C LYS A 59 -19.03 7.97 -17.19
N LEU A 60 -20.28 8.40 -17.01
CA LEU A 60 -20.88 8.59 -15.71
C LEU A 60 -21.98 7.55 -15.53
N ASP A 61 -21.91 6.78 -14.46
CA ASP A 61 -23.02 5.90 -14.08
C ASP A 61 -23.88 6.66 -13.04
N VAL A 62 -25.16 6.86 -13.35
CA VAL A 62 -26.12 7.58 -12.50
C VAL A 62 -27.22 6.62 -12.05
N TRP A 63 -27.49 6.63 -10.74
CA TRP A 63 -28.56 5.85 -10.12
C TRP A 63 -29.37 6.76 -9.19
N GLU A 64 -30.60 7.06 -9.57
CA GLU A 64 -31.41 8.06 -8.88
C GLU A 64 -32.89 7.67 -8.82
N THR A 65 -33.61 8.29 -7.90
CA THR A 65 -35.06 8.13 -7.83
C THR A 65 -35.76 8.90 -8.95
N GLY A 66 -36.62 8.21 -9.69
CA GLY A 66 -37.53 8.81 -10.66
C GLY A 66 -38.87 9.20 -10.03
N LEU A 67 -39.93 9.18 -10.84
CA LEU A 67 -41.29 9.49 -10.41
C LEU A 67 -41.72 8.65 -9.20
N ARG A 68 -42.42 9.28 -8.25
CA ARG A 68 -42.91 8.67 -6.99
C ARG A 68 -41.81 8.06 -6.10
N ASN A 69 -40.57 8.52 -6.24
CA ASN A 69 -39.40 8.05 -5.48
C ASN A 69 -39.03 6.58 -5.73
N LYS A 70 -39.30 6.07 -6.94
CA LYS A 70 -38.89 4.73 -7.35
C LYS A 70 -37.59 4.79 -8.15
N PHE A 71 -36.68 3.85 -7.88
CA PHE A 71 -35.51 3.68 -8.72
C PHE A 71 -35.89 2.97 -10.02
N PRO A 72 -35.20 3.28 -11.13
CA PRO A 72 -35.34 2.54 -12.38
C PRO A 72 -34.87 1.08 -12.22
N GLU A 73 -35.12 0.22 -13.20
CA GLU A 73 -34.59 -1.15 -13.16
C GLU A 73 -33.09 -1.20 -13.43
N ASP A 74 -32.60 -0.28 -14.27
CA ASP A 74 -31.21 -0.24 -14.71
C ASP A 74 -30.51 1.09 -14.46
N ILE A 75 -29.20 0.98 -14.25
CA ILE A 75 -28.32 2.12 -14.00
C ILE A 75 -28.12 2.86 -15.31
N LEU A 76 -28.25 4.18 -15.26
CA LEU A 76 -28.12 5.02 -16.43
C LEU A 76 -26.64 5.36 -16.65
N SER A 77 -26.04 4.80 -17.70
CA SER A 77 -24.69 5.19 -18.13
C SER A 77 -24.76 6.32 -19.16
N LEU A 78 -24.21 7.49 -18.81
CA LEU A 78 -24.15 8.68 -19.65
C LEU A 78 -22.73 8.90 -20.17
N SER A 79 -22.57 9.02 -21.49
CA SER A 79 -21.24 9.14 -22.10
C SER A 79 -20.95 10.45 -22.85
N LYS A 80 -21.99 11.22 -23.18
CA LYS A 80 -21.87 12.48 -23.91
C LYS A 80 -22.05 13.68 -22.98
N PRO A 81 -21.16 14.68 -23.01
CA PRO A 81 -21.29 15.90 -22.19
C PRO A 81 -22.68 16.55 -22.24
N ASP A 82 -23.26 16.69 -23.44
CA ASP A 82 -24.59 17.31 -23.60
C ASP A 82 -25.71 16.46 -23.01
N ALA A 83 -25.61 15.13 -23.13
CA ALA A 83 -26.57 14.21 -22.55
C ALA A 83 -26.51 14.27 -21.02
N ILE A 84 -25.32 14.44 -20.45
CA ILE A 84 -25.11 14.68 -19.02
C ILE A 84 -25.78 15.98 -18.62
N ARG A 85 -25.41 17.11 -19.22
CA ARG A 85 -26.00 18.43 -18.88
C ARG A 85 -27.53 18.42 -18.97
N LYS A 86 -28.09 17.88 -20.06
CA LYS A 86 -29.55 17.73 -20.25
C LYS A 86 -30.21 16.83 -19.21
N HIS A 87 -29.51 15.79 -18.73
CA HIS A 87 -30.04 14.89 -17.72
C HIS A 87 -30.14 15.55 -16.34
N PHE A 88 -29.15 16.37 -15.96
CA PHE A 88 -29.11 17.06 -14.68
C PHE A 88 -30.02 18.30 -14.68
N ILE A 89 -30.00 19.11 -15.74
CA ILE A 89 -30.83 20.32 -15.87
C ILE A 89 -32.24 19.90 -16.27
N ARG A 90 -33.10 19.65 -15.27
CA ARG A 90 -34.52 19.35 -15.46
C ARG A 90 -35.40 20.51 -15.03
N PRO A 91 -36.60 20.65 -15.61
CA PRO A 91 -37.60 21.62 -15.14
C PRO A 91 -38.20 21.23 -13.77
N GLU A 92 -38.03 19.97 -13.37
CA GLU A 92 -38.53 19.42 -12.11
C GLU A 92 -37.53 19.59 -10.97
N LYS A 93 -37.99 19.40 -9.73
CA LYS A 93 -37.10 19.37 -8.55
C LYS A 93 -36.08 18.25 -8.67
N ASP A 94 -34.95 18.38 -7.97
CA ASP A 94 -33.97 17.31 -7.90
C ASP A 94 -34.59 16.02 -7.33
N PRO A 95 -34.12 14.85 -7.78
CA PRO A 95 -34.53 13.56 -7.24
C PRO A 95 -34.23 13.49 -5.74
N HIS A 96 -34.97 12.63 -5.02
CA HIS A 96 -34.75 12.49 -3.58
C HIS A 96 -33.45 11.81 -3.23
N ILE A 97 -33.01 10.87 -4.07
CA ILE A 97 -31.74 10.19 -3.87
C ILE A 97 -31.08 10.12 -5.23
N ARG A 98 -29.84 10.59 -5.30
CA ARG A 98 -29.01 10.52 -6.49
C ARG A 98 -27.63 10.00 -6.14
N HIS A 99 -27.22 8.95 -6.83
CA HIS A 99 -25.87 8.44 -6.83
C HIS A 99 -25.22 8.72 -8.19
N VAL A 100 -24.02 9.27 -8.13
CA VAL A 100 -23.16 9.51 -9.28
C VAL A 100 -21.87 8.75 -9.06
N PHE A 101 -21.54 7.84 -9.98
CA PHE A 101 -20.35 7.01 -9.91
C PHE A 101 -19.39 7.37 -11.05
N VAL A 102 -18.14 7.65 -10.67
CA VAL A 102 -17.03 7.83 -11.60
C VAL A 102 -16.06 6.67 -11.45
N GLY A 103 -15.90 5.92 -12.54
CA GLY A 103 -14.99 4.78 -12.64
C GLY A 103 -13.70 5.09 -13.38
N SER A 104 -12.87 4.06 -13.53
CA SER A 104 -11.67 4.06 -14.38
C SER A 104 -11.46 2.65 -14.94
N ASN A 105 -10.54 2.47 -15.88
CA ASN A 105 -10.26 1.13 -16.41
C ASN A 105 -9.58 0.22 -15.38
N ASP A 106 -8.72 0.80 -14.54
CA ASP A 106 -8.07 0.16 -13.41
C ASP A 106 -7.76 1.23 -12.33
N SER A 107 -7.28 0.82 -11.15
CA SER A 107 -7.07 1.74 -10.02
C SER A 107 -5.96 2.77 -10.19
N ARG A 108 -5.15 2.67 -11.25
CA ARG A 108 -4.06 3.58 -11.61
C ARG A 108 -4.29 4.19 -13.00
N SER A 109 -5.47 4.05 -13.58
CA SER A 109 -5.86 4.73 -14.80
C SER A 109 -6.49 6.09 -14.47
N PRO A 110 -6.45 7.07 -15.39
CA PRO A 110 -7.25 8.28 -15.30
C PRO A 110 -8.74 7.95 -15.09
N MET A 111 -9.46 8.82 -14.39
CA MET A 111 -10.91 8.70 -14.25
C MET A 111 -11.58 8.79 -15.62
N ASN A 112 -12.58 7.96 -15.85
CA ASN A 112 -13.39 7.95 -17.08
C ASN A 112 -14.38 9.13 -17.09
N CYS A 113 -13.91 10.32 -16.78
CA CYS A 113 -14.67 11.57 -16.75
C CYS A 113 -13.79 12.67 -17.36
N SER A 114 -14.38 13.61 -18.09
CA SER A 114 -13.64 14.80 -18.54
C SER A 114 -13.56 15.84 -17.41
N PRO A 115 -12.53 16.70 -17.38
CA PRO A 115 -12.42 17.77 -16.39
C PRO A 115 -13.65 18.69 -16.40
N GLU A 116 -14.18 18.99 -17.58
CA GLU A 116 -15.38 19.83 -17.78
C GLU A 116 -16.63 19.23 -17.14
N ILE A 117 -16.83 17.91 -17.29
CA ILE A 117 -17.98 17.22 -16.71
C ILE A 117 -17.83 17.06 -15.21
N PHE A 118 -16.62 16.77 -14.73
CA PHE A 118 -16.35 16.74 -13.30
C PHE A 118 -16.65 18.11 -12.66
N ARG A 119 -16.16 19.21 -13.27
CA ARG A 119 -16.47 20.59 -12.87
C ARG A 119 -17.97 20.84 -12.85
N PHE A 120 -18.68 20.48 -13.92
CA PHE A 120 -20.13 20.65 -14.00
C PHE A 120 -20.87 19.89 -12.89
N ILE A 121 -20.48 18.66 -12.56
CA ILE A 121 -21.12 17.88 -11.49
C ILE A 121 -20.86 18.52 -10.12
N CYS A 122 -19.60 18.86 -9.84
CA CYS A 122 -19.24 19.58 -8.62
C CYS A 122 -20.01 20.89 -8.50
N ALA A 123 -20.19 21.56 -9.64
CA ALA A 123 -20.94 22.78 -9.75
C ALA A 123 -22.43 22.59 -9.47
N TYR A 124 -23.09 21.78 -10.28
CA TYR A 124 -24.51 21.55 -10.16
C TYR A 124 -24.92 21.10 -8.73
N HIS A 125 -24.07 20.31 -8.07
CA HIS A 125 -24.36 19.72 -6.77
C HIS A 125 -23.79 20.44 -5.54
N GLN A 126 -23.12 21.60 -5.68
CA GLN A 126 -22.52 22.28 -4.51
C GLN A 126 -21.58 21.34 -3.74
N VAL A 127 -20.69 20.68 -4.48
CA VAL A 127 -19.66 19.82 -3.89
C VAL A 127 -18.62 20.69 -3.21
N GLU A 128 -18.42 20.47 -1.90
CA GLU A 128 -17.48 21.25 -1.12
C GLU A 128 -16.03 21.05 -1.61
N PRO A 129 -15.20 22.11 -1.62
CA PRO A 129 -13.84 22.06 -2.15
C PRO A 129 -12.95 21.00 -1.49
N PHE A 130 -13.18 20.71 -0.21
CA PHE A 130 -12.40 19.71 0.51
C PHE A 130 -12.51 18.30 -0.08
N PHE A 131 -13.53 18.00 -0.91
CA PHE A 131 -13.60 16.71 -1.60
C PHE A 131 -12.42 16.51 -2.57
N LEU A 132 -11.88 17.59 -3.13
CA LEU A 132 -10.80 17.56 -4.11
C LEU A 132 -9.53 16.91 -3.55
N GLU A 133 -9.27 17.03 -2.26
CA GLU A 133 -8.13 16.38 -1.61
C GLU A 133 -8.18 14.86 -1.80
N ALA A 134 -9.36 14.26 -1.65
CA ALA A 134 -9.56 12.84 -1.96
C ALA A 134 -9.44 12.55 -3.46
N VAL A 135 -9.97 13.42 -4.32
CA VAL A 135 -9.94 13.23 -5.78
C VAL A 135 -8.52 13.26 -6.34
N LEU A 136 -7.66 14.14 -5.82
CA LEU A 136 -6.27 14.29 -6.27
C LEU A 136 -5.40 13.04 -6.04
N SER A 137 -5.84 12.15 -5.15
CA SER A 137 -5.19 10.85 -4.90
C SER A 137 -5.44 9.82 -6.02
N PHE A 138 -6.27 10.11 -7.02
CA PHE A 138 -6.57 9.23 -8.16
C PHE A 138 -5.76 9.58 -9.41
N GLY A 139 -5.96 8.81 -10.49
CA GLY A 139 -5.37 9.05 -11.80
C GLY A 139 -4.18 8.16 -12.14
N ARG A 140 -3.49 8.52 -13.21
CA ARG A 140 -2.33 7.82 -13.76
C ARG A 140 -1.15 7.91 -12.81
N GLN A 141 -0.76 6.77 -12.26
CA GLN A 141 0.29 6.68 -11.25
C GLN A 141 1.17 5.47 -11.49
N LEU A 142 2.50 5.66 -11.51
CA LEU A 142 3.46 4.55 -11.56
C LEU A 142 3.55 3.86 -10.19
N TYR A 143 3.65 4.68 -9.14
CA TYR A 143 3.60 4.29 -7.73
C TYR A 143 2.42 4.98 -7.05
N PRO A 144 1.75 4.34 -6.09
CA PRO A 144 0.67 4.98 -5.34
C PRO A 144 1.15 6.28 -4.69
N ILE A 145 0.50 7.39 -5.01
CA ILE A 145 0.70 8.67 -4.32
C ILE A 145 -0.25 8.76 -3.13
N ASP A 146 0.00 9.69 -2.21
CA ASP A 146 -0.88 9.98 -1.08
C ASP A 146 -1.24 8.72 -0.27
N TYR A 147 -0.27 7.81 -0.18
CA TYR A 147 -0.42 6.54 0.52
C TYR A 147 -0.75 6.75 2.01
N CYS A 148 -0.25 7.85 2.58
CA CYS A 148 -0.46 8.26 3.96
C CYS A 148 -1.70 9.16 4.17
N LEU A 149 -2.47 9.46 3.11
CA LEU A 149 -3.61 10.37 3.21
C LEU A 149 -4.76 9.69 3.96
N ALA A 150 -5.06 10.16 5.17
CA ALA A 150 -6.36 10.00 5.81
C ALA A 150 -7.22 11.19 5.43
N HIS A 151 -8.42 10.92 4.92
CA HIS A 151 -9.34 11.97 4.51
C HIS A 151 -10.70 11.74 5.16
N PHE A 152 -11.07 12.64 6.06
CA PHE A 152 -12.44 12.86 6.49
C PHE A 152 -12.65 14.36 6.66
N ARG A 153 -13.70 14.88 6.03
CA ARG A 153 -14.09 16.27 6.11
C ARG A 153 -15.61 16.34 6.17
N SER A 154 -16.14 17.26 6.98
CA SER A 154 -17.57 17.43 7.13
C SER A 154 -17.93 18.89 7.33
N LYS A 155 -19.09 19.29 6.82
CA LYS A 155 -19.67 20.62 7.03
C LYS A 155 -21.17 20.46 7.29
N THR A 156 -21.69 21.18 8.26
CA THR A 156 -23.12 21.22 8.54
C THR A 156 -23.59 22.65 8.34
N LEU A 157 -24.48 22.84 7.38
CA LEU A 157 -25.11 24.11 7.08
C LEU A 157 -26.52 24.04 7.66
N VAL A 158 -26.75 24.72 8.78
CA VAL A 158 -28.09 24.90 9.35
C VAL A 158 -28.21 26.37 9.71
N GLU A 159 -29.04 27.11 8.98
CA GLU A 159 -29.19 28.54 9.20
C GLU A 159 -30.63 28.88 9.59
N SER A 160 -30.76 29.69 10.65
CA SER A 160 -32.05 30.12 11.18
C SER A 160 -32.57 31.42 10.54
N LYS A 161 -31.79 32.04 9.65
CA LYS A 161 -32.14 33.30 8.98
C LYS A 161 -33.13 33.04 7.85
N THR A 162 -34.03 33.99 7.61
CA THR A 162 -34.97 33.98 6.48
C THR A 162 -34.74 35.19 5.59
N PRO A 163 -34.58 35.02 4.25
CA PRO A 163 -34.47 33.74 3.54
C PRO A 163 -33.18 32.99 3.91
N VAL A 164 -33.24 31.66 3.92
CA VAL A 164 -32.06 30.81 4.17
C VAL A 164 -31.08 31.05 3.01
N PRO A 165 -29.88 31.60 3.28
CA PRO A 165 -28.84 31.72 2.27
C PRO A 165 -28.61 30.33 1.64
N HIS A 166 -28.50 30.28 0.32
CA HIS A 166 -28.28 29.04 -0.45
C HIS A 166 -29.48 28.09 -0.60
N ALA A 167 -30.66 28.43 -0.09
CA ALA A 167 -31.87 27.71 -0.47
C ALA A 167 -32.06 27.78 -2.00
N LEU A 168 -32.34 26.63 -2.62
CA LEU A 168 -32.66 26.54 -4.03
C LEU A 168 -34.04 25.89 -4.18
N PRO A 169 -35.15 26.65 -3.92
CA PRO A 169 -36.49 26.08 -3.85
C PRO A 169 -36.96 25.45 -5.17
N LYS A 170 -36.52 25.97 -6.32
CA LYS A 170 -36.81 25.39 -7.65
C LYS A 170 -36.25 23.97 -7.78
N PHE A 171 -35.07 23.72 -7.23
CA PHE A 171 -34.45 22.40 -7.18
C PHE A 171 -34.92 21.56 -5.99
N GLY A 172 -35.70 22.14 -5.08
CA GLY A 172 -36.16 21.48 -3.86
C GLY A 172 -35.07 21.31 -2.80
N ARG A 173 -34.04 22.16 -2.80
CA ARG A 173 -32.98 22.16 -1.77
C ARG A 173 -33.29 23.24 -0.75
N SER A 174 -33.37 22.87 0.53
CA SER A 174 -33.69 23.81 1.62
C SER A 174 -32.53 24.75 1.98
N GLY A 175 -31.30 24.32 1.72
CA GLY A 175 -30.08 24.98 2.22
C GLY A 175 -29.63 24.46 3.59
N ASN A 176 -30.49 23.72 4.30
CA ASN A 176 -30.16 23.08 5.57
C ASN A 176 -29.61 21.66 5.32
N THR A 177 -28.30 21.55 5.14
CA THR A 177 -27.64 20.35 4.62
C THR A 177 -26.44 19.93 5.46
N THR A 178 -26.23 18.61 5.55
CA THR A 178 -24.94 18.04 5.96
C THR A 178 -24.13 17.67 4.72
N HIS A 179 -22.82 17.82 4.82
CA HIS A 179 -21.84 17.53 3.79
C HIS A 179 -20.75 16.68 4.41
N VAL A 180 -20.44 15.55 3.80
CA VAL A 180 -19.44 14.61 4.32
C VAL A 180 -18.59 14.10 3.16
N SER A 181 -17.28 14.08 3.35
CA SER A 181 -16.33 13.47 2.44
C SER A 181 -15.38 12.55 3.19
N TYR A 182 -15.10 11.38 2.61
CA TYR A 182 -14.10 10.47 3.14
C TYR A 182 -13.42 9.65 2.04
N LEU A 183 -12.16 9.26 2.31
CA LEU A 183 -11.39 8.30 1.52
C LEU A 183 -11.19 7.04 2.35
N LEU A 184 -11.58 5.89 1.80
CA LEU A 184 -11.37 4.60 2.43
C LEU A 184 -10.56 3.70 1.51
N ARG A 185 -9.83 2.77 2.11
CA ARG A 185 -9.04 1.77 1.39
C ARG A 185 -9.37 0.36 1.85
N SER A 186 -9.19 -0.62 0.98
CA SER A 186 -9.35 -2.03 1.32
C SER A 186 -8.45 -2.89 0.44
N VAL A 187 -8.25 -4.15 0.82
CA VAL A 187 -7.54 -5.13 0.00
C VAL A 187 -8.51 -5.86 -0.92
N GLU A 188 -8.19 -5.92 -2.20
CA GLU A 188 -8.97 -6.66 -3.21
C GLU A 188 -8.06 -7.65 -3.94
N HIS A 189 -8.57 -8.86 -4.14
CA HIS A 189 -7.86 -9.91 -4.86
C HIS A 189 -8.08 -9.79 -6.37
N SER A 190 -6.99 -9.84 -7.14
CA SER A 190 -7.00 -9.73 -8.60
C SER A 190 -7.18 -11.06 -9.33
N GLY A 191 -7.18 -12.18 -8.60
CA GLY A 191 -7.33 -13.54 -9.13
C GLY A 191 -6.01 -14.29 -9.34
N ALA A 192 -4.86 -13.62 -9.25
CA ALA A 192 -3.56 -14.31 -9.25
C ALA A 192 -3.33 -15.07 -7.94
N GLU A 193 -2.55 -16.15 -7.96
CA GLU A 193 -2.38 -16.99 -6.78
C GLU A 193 -1.56 -16.33 -5.66
N GLY A 194 -1.99 -16.57 -4.42
CA GLY A 194 -1.30 -16.17 -3.21
C GLY A 194 -1.21 -14.66 -3.00
N ILE A 195 -0.21 -14.26 -2.20
CA ILE A 195 -0.11 -12.87 -1.72
C ILE A 195 0.10 -11.83 -2.84
N ASP A 196 0.65 -12.22 -3.98
CA ASP A 196 0.87 -11.32 -5.13
C ASP A 196 -0.43 -10.98 -5.87
N GLY A 197 -1.50 -11.74 -5.64
CA GLY A 197 -2.83 -11.44 -6.14
C GLY A 197 -3.53 -10.28 -5.44
N TRP A 198 -3.07 -9.88 -4.26
CA TRP A 198 -3.72 -8.85 -3.46
C TRP A 198 -3.24 -7.43 -3.79
N GLN A 199 -4.19 -6.50 -3.92
CA GLN A 199 -3.90 -5.10 -4.15
C GLN A 199 -4.72 -4.21 -3.21
N ILE A 200 -4.08 -3.18 -2.66
CA ILE A 200 -4.76 -2.14 -1.90
C ILE A 200 -5.46 -1.21 -2.89
N ARG A 201 -6.78 -1.11 -2.76
CA ARG A 201 -7.65 -0.24 -3.56
C ARG A 201 -8.20 0.87 -2.69
N GLN A 202 -8.56 1.98 -3.32
CA GLN A 202 -9.14 3.12 -2.65
C GLN A 202 -10.48 3.52 -3.27
N ALA A 203 -11.31 4.20 -2.48
CA ALA A 203 -12.56 4.79 -2.92
C ALA A 203 -12.82 6.08 -2.15
N ALA A 204 -13.15 7.14 -2.89
CA ALA A 204 -13.56 8.42 -2.32
C ALA A 204 -15.06 8.58 -2.44
N ASN A 205 -15.67 9.08 -1.37
CA ASN A 205 -17.10 9.37 -1.35
C ASN A 205 -17.31 10.80 -0.87
N TYR A 206 -18.26 11.46 -1.50
CA TYR A 206 -18.86 12.69 -1.04
C TYR A 206 -20.37 12.47 -0.92
N HIS A 207 -20.95 12.98 0.15
CA HIS A 207 -22.36 12.83 0.45
C HIS A 207 -22.92 14.15 0.94
N THR A 208 -24.10 14.51 0.45
CA THR A 208 -24.92 15.55 1.08
C THR A 208 -26.28 15.01 1.48
N PHE A 209 -26.82 15.52 2.58
CA PHE A 209 -28.15 15.19 3.07
C PHE A 209 -28.88 16.46 3.53
N ASP A 210 -30.05 16.72 2.95
CA ASP A 210 -30.93 17.83 3.31
C ASP A 210 -31.79 17.43 4.52
N LEU A 211 -31.60 18.16 5.63
CA LEU A 211 -32.23 17.89 6.91
C LEU A 211 -33.73 18.21 6.93
N GLU A 212 -34.21 19.00 5.97
CA GLU A 212 -35.64 19.35 5.84
C GLU A 212 -36.34 18.50 4.79
N THR A 213 -35.72 18.29 3.63
CA THR A 213 -36.38 17.62 2.51
C THR A 213 -36.06 16.13 2.43
N GLY A 214 -35.06 15.66 3.16
CA GLY A 214 -34.55 14.28 3.11
C GLY A 214 -33.87 13.93 1.77
N ARG A 215 -33.59 14.94 0.93
CA ARG A 215 -32.85 14.73 -0.32
C ARG A 215 -31.41 14.37 -0.03
N SER A 216 -30.87 13.43 -0.81
CA SER A 216 -29.49 12.99 -0.70
C SER A 216 -28.79 12.94 -2.05
N PHE A 217 -27.54 13.36 -2.04
CA PHE A 217 -26.64 13.23 -3.17
C PHE A 217 -25.40 12.44 -2.73
N TRP A 218 -24.94 11.55 -3.61
CA TRP A 218 -23.76 10.73 -3.43
C TRP A 218 -22.88 10.85 -4.65
N PHE A 219 -21.62 11.17 -4.43
CA PHE A 219 -20.60 11.20 -5.46
C PHE A 219 -19.47 10.25 -5.08
N THR A 220 -19.39 9.14 -5.80
CA THR A 220 -18.45 8.05 -5.53
C THR A 220 -17.43 7.92 -6.63
N ILE A 221 -16.16 7.94 -6.27
CA ILE A 221 -15.03 7.67 -7.17
C ILE A 221 -14.43 6.32 -6.75
N LYS A 222 -14.55 5.33 -7.65
CA LYS A 222 -13.95 4.01 -7.48
C LYS A 222 -13.74 3.38 -8.85
N ALA A 223 -12.56 2.80 -9.06
CA ALA A 223 -12.18 2.25 -10.36
C ALA A 223 -13.18 1.22 -10.92
N ASN A 224 -13.62 0.28 -10.10
CA ASN A 224 -14.52 -0.80 -10.51
C ASN A 224 -15.98 -0.54 -10.08
N LYS A 225 -16.89 -1.38 -10.58
CA LYS A 225 -18.35 -1.26 -10.37
C LYS A 225 -18.86 -1.85 -9.06
N VAL A 226 -17.98 -2.15 -8.10
CA VAL A 226 -18.38 -2.82 -6.85
C VAL A 226 -19.47 -2.03 -6.11
N PHE A 227 -19.29 -0.72 -5.95
CA PHE A 227 -20.31 0.10 -5.28
C PHE A 227 -21.55 0.34 -6.13
N THR A 228 -21.40 0.51 -7.43
CA THR A 228 -22.50 0.60 -8.38
C THR A 228 -23.45 -0.61 -8.25
N ASN A 229 -22.90 -1.83 -8.22
CA ASN A 229 -23.68 -3.06 -8.07
C ASN A 229 -24.30 -3.19 -6.67
N ARG A 230 -23.50 -2.99 -5.62
CA ARG A 230 -23.98 -3.12 -4.23
C ARG A 230 -25.07 -2.11 -3.88
N ILE A 231 -24.97 -0.88 -4.38
CA ILE A 231 -26.00 0.14 -4.18
C ILE A 231 -27.29 -0.27 -4.92
N LYS A 232 -27.19 -0.76 -6.16
CA LYS A 232 -28.36 -1.31 -6.89
C LYS A 232 -29.05 -2.42 -6.10
N GLU A 233 -28.28 -3.33 -5.50
CA GLU A 233 -28.79 -4.43 -4.66
C GLU A 233 -29.34 -3.98 -3.30
N LEU A 234 -28.73 -2.97 -2.68
CA LEU A 234 -29.15 -2.44 -1.37
C LEU A 234 -30.44 -1.64 -1.49
N THR A 235 -30.59 -0.88 -2.57
CA THR A 235 -31.66 0.10 -2.76
C THR A 235 -33.08 -0.44 -2.49
N PRO A 236 -33.49 -1.62 -3.02
CA PRO A 236 -34.80 -2.21 -2.71
C PRO A 236 -35.02 -2.52 -1.22
N ARG A 237 -33.94 -2.74 -0.46
CA ARG A 237 -33.98 -3.09 0.97
C ARG A 237 -34.04 -1.88 1.89
N LEU A 238 -33.73 -0.68 1.37
CA LEU A 238 -33.76 0.57 2.15
C LEU A 238 -35.19 1.00 2.52
N LYS A 239 -36.24 0.34 1.97
CA LYS A 239 -37.66 0.61 2.24
C LYS A 239 -38.00 2.11 2.16
N ILE A 240 -37.45 2.77 1.15
CA ILE A 240 -37.61 4.20 0.95
C ILE A 240 -39.09 4.51 0.68
N PRO A 241 -39.74 5.40 1.45
CA PRO A 241 -41.15 5.69 1.27
C PRO A 241 -41.44 6.23 -0.13
N SER A 242 -42.41 5.63 -0.82
CA SER A 242 -42.96 6.22 -2.04
C SER A 242 -43.71 7.50 -1.68
N LYS A 243 -43.55 8.55 -2.48
CA LYS A 243 -44.29 9.81 -2.27
C LYS A 243 -45.70 9.71 -2.88
N PRO A 244 -46.78 10.04 -2.15
CA PRO A 244 -47.94 10.66 -2.78
C PRO A 244 -47.53 12.05 -3.27
N GLU A 245 -48.14 12.54 -4.35
CA GLU A 245 -47.73 13.74 -5.09
C GLU A 245 -47.67 15.05 -4.26
N THR A 246 -48.15 15.04 -3.00
CA THR A 246 -48.42 16.23 -2.20
C THR A 246 -47.75 16.32 -0.83
N ALA A 247 -46.99 15.32 -0.35
CA ALA A 247 -46.37 15.37 0.99
C ALA A 247 -44.87 15.02 0.97
N ASP A 248 -44.04 15.85 1.61
CA ASP A 248 -42.64 15.53 1.90
C ASP A 248 -42.58 14.28 2.80
N GLY A 249 -41.84 13.26 2.36
CA GLY A 249 -41.87 11.94 2.98
C GLY A 249 -41.21 11.90 4.36
N ASN A 250 -41.25 10.75 5.04
CA ASN A 250 -40.65 10.58 6.36
C ASN A 250 -39.12 10.78 6.33
N ILE A 251 -38.64 11.98 6.70
CA ILE A 251 -37.21 12.37 6.73
C ILE A 251 -36.37 11.35 7.51
N VAL A 252 -36.90 10.80 8.61
CA VAL A 252 -36.20 9.77 9.42
C VAL A 252 -35.90 8.53 8.59
N SER A 253 -36.82 8.13 7.70
CA SER A 253 -36.61 6.98 6.82
C SER A 253 -35.54 7.27 5.76
N TYR A 254 -35.48 8.49 5.23
CA TYR A 254 -34.43 8.91 4.31
C TYR A 254 -33.06 9.00 5.00
N LEU A 255 -33.00 9.56 6.21
CA LEU A 255 -31.78 9.58 7.02
C LEU A 255 -31.30 8.15 7.27
N LYS A 256 -32.21 7.25 7.67
CA LYS A 256 -31.89 5.83 7.86
C LYS A 256 -31.31 5.21 6.59
N ALA A 257 -31.91 5.48 5.42
CA ALA A 257 -31.42 4.98 4.14
C ALA A 257 -30.01 5.52 3.80
N SER A 258 -29.74 6.80 4.07
CA SER A 258 -28.42 7.40 3.90
C SER A 258 -27.37 6.78 4.83
N LEU A 259 -27.71 6.55 6.10
CA LEU A 259 -26.82 5.91 7.08
C LEU A 259 -26.56 4.44 6.75
N ASP A 260 -27.57 3.69 6.32
CA ASP A 260 -27.40 2.32 5.84
C ASP A 260 -26.52 2.29 4.56
N THR A 261 -26.59 3.32 3.73
CA THR A 261 -25.71 3.49 2.56
C THR A 261 -24.26 3.79 2.97
N HIS A 262 -24.03 4.64 3.98
CA HIS A 262 -22.69 4.82 4.56
C HIS A 262 -22.11 3.50 5.08
N LEU A 263 -22.90 2.69 5.79
CA LEU A 263 -22.46 1.40 6.31
C LEU A 263 -22.03 0.44 5.20
N LEU A 264 -22.64 0.50 4.01
CA LEU A 264 -22.19 -0.27 2.85
C LEU A 264 -20.76 0.12 2.45
N TYR A 265 -20.44 1.42 2.38
CA TYR A 265 -19.07 1.88 2.10
C TYR A 265 -18.09 1.51 3.22
N PHE A 266 -18.51 1.60 4.48
CA PHE A 266 -17.66 1.30 5.63
C PHE A 266 -17.39 -0.19 5.78
N SER A 267 -18.37 -1.04 5.45
CA SER A 267 -18.16 -2.49 5.47
C SER A 267 -17.06 -2.92 4.48
N TRP A 268 -16.98 -2.26 3.32
CA TRP A 268 -15.98 -2.57 2.30
C TRP A 268 -14.54 -2.39 2.79
N CYS A 269 -14.26 -1.45 3.70
CA CYS A 269 -12.90 -1.22 4.18
C CYS A 269 -12.37 -2.31 5.13
N ASP A 270 -13.25 -3.22 5.60
CA ASP A 270 -12.93 -4.40 6.43
C ASP A 270 -12.86 -5.70 5.61
N GLU A 271 -13.30 -5.69 4.36
CA GLU A 271 -13.32 -6.87 3.51
C GLU A 271 -11.94 -7.31 3.03
N GLY A 272 -11.78 -8.62 2.77
CA GLY A 272 -10.55 -9.21 2.21
C GLY A 272 -9.38 -9.32 3.19
N TRP A 273 -9.33 -8.53 4.26
CA TRP A 273 -8.19 -8.52 5.20
C TRP A 273 -7.91 -9.89 5.85
N ARG A 274 -8.95 -10.68 6.12
CA ARG A 274 -8.76 -12.02 6.69
C ARG A 274 -7.95 -12.92 5.77
N ASP A 275 -8.36 -13.00 4.51
CA ASP A 275 -7.75 -13.89 3.52
C ASP A 275 -6.37 -13.36 3.11
N PHE A 276 -6.25 -12.04 2.96
CA PHE A 276 -4.97 -11.36 2.80
C PHE A 276 -3.96 -11.75 3.90
N ILE A 277 -4.35 -11.69 5.18
CA ILE A 277 -3.48 -12.07 6.31
C ILE A 277 -3.05 -13.54 6.21
N ASN A 278 -3.98 -14.44 5.86
CA ASN A 278 -3.69 -15.87 5.74
C ASN A 278 -2.71 -16.17 4.60
N ASP A 279 -2.90 -15.55 3.45
CA ASP A 279 -1.99 -15.68 2.30
C ASP A 279 -0.62 -15.09 2.61
N PHE A 280 -0.60 -14.00 3.37
CA PHE A 280 0.63 -13.39 3.86
C PHE A 280 1.39 -14.35 4.78
N GLU A 281 0.73 -14.92 5.78
CA GLU A 281 1.33 -15.88 6.70
C GLU A 281 1.87 -17.10 5.96
N THR A 282 1.09 -17.63 5.01
CA THR A 282 1.47 -18.77 4.17
C THR A 282 2.71 -18.44 3.33
N SER A 283 2.77 -17.25 2.74
CA SER A 283 3.94 -16.79 1.98
C SER A 283 5.20 -16.71 2.84
N ILE A 284 5.12 -16.12 4.05
CA ILE A 284 6.25 -16.06 4.98
C ILE A 284 6.71 -17.48 5.35
N ARG A 285 5.76 -18.34 5.74
CA ARG A 285 6.03 -19.71 6.16
C ARG A 285 6.79 -20.50 5.10
N ASN A 286 6.33 -20.43 3.85
CA ASN A 286 6.94 -21.16 2.72
C ASN A 286 8.38 -20.70 2.46
N ILE A 287 8.66 -19.41 2.58
CA ILE A 287 10.00 -18.85 2.35
C ILE A 287 10.96 -19.21 3.49
N VAL A 288 10.46 -19.19 4.74
CA VAL A 288 11.29 -19.32 5.95
C VAL A 288 11.52 -20.77 6.35
N LEU A 289 10.66 -21.71 5.92
CA LEU A 289 10.74 -23.12 6.29
C LEU A 289 12.13 -23.75 6.06
N PRO A 290 12.80 -23.58 4.89
CA PRO A 290 14.13 -24.15 4.67
C PRO A 290 15.21 -23.61 5.63
N ALA A 291 15.10 -22.35 6.04
CA ALA A 291 16.04 -21.74 6.98
C ALA A 291 15.80 -22.26 8.41
N LYS A 292 14.54 -22.47 8.81
CA LYS A 292 14.19 -23.08 10.10
C LYS A 292 14.68 -24.52 10.20
N THR A 293 14.59 -25.30 9.12
CA THR A 293 15.04 -26.70 9.11
C THR A 293 16.56 -26.85 9.06
N ALA A 294 17.28 -25.88 8.48
CA ALA A 294 18.74 -25.92 8.42
C ALA A 294 19.44 -25.75 9.78
N LEU A 295 18.76 -25.15 10.78
CA LEU A 295 19.31 -24.88 12.11
C LEU A 295 19.05 -26.00 13.14
N VAL A 296 18.41 -27.11 12.76
CA VAL A 296 17.94 -28.13 13.72
C VAL A 296 19.07 -29.03 14.26
N ASP A 297 20.30 -28.90 13.78
CA ASP A 297 21.41 -29.75 14.22
C ASP A 297 22.38 -29.00 15.14
N ASP A 298 21.98 -28.84 16.39
CA ASP A 298 22.86 -28.64 17.54
C ASP A 298 22.14 -29.18 18.80
N HIS A 299 22.30 -30.48 19.08
CA HIS A 299 22.07 -31.14 20.37
C HIS A 299 20.85 -30.68 21.22
N ILE A 300 19.64 -31.08 20.84
CA ILE A 300 18.45 -30.93 21.71
C ILE A 300 18.33 -32.15 22.63
N ASN A 301 18.56 -31.96 23.92
CA ASN A 301 18.28 -32.94 24.98
C ASN A 301 16.74 -33.14 25.09
N PRO A 302 16.20 -34.37 24.97
CA PRO A 302 14.76 -34.63 24.83
C PRO A 302 13.86 -34.27 26.02
N GLU A 303 14.39 -33.69 27.12
CA GLU A 303 13.61 -33.31 28.30
C GLU A 303 13.25 -31.80 28.38
N SER A 304 13.62 -30.97 27.40
CA SER A 304 13.28 -29.55 27.44
C SER A 304 11.86 -29.26 26.89
N SER A 305 11.04 -28.68 27.75
CA SER A 305 9.67 -28.21 27.49
C SER A 305 9.57 -27.31 26.25
N HIS A 306 8.49 -27.50 25.49
CA HIS A 306 8.18 -26.99 24.16
C HIS A 306 8.01 -25.44 24.04
N TYR A 307 8.34 -24.67 25.08
CA TYR A 307 8.08 -23.23 25.15
C TYR A 307 9.33 -22.32 25.17
N ASP A 308 10.55 -22.87 25.18
CA ASP A 308 11.78 -22.08 25.10
C ASP A 308 12.53 -22.32 23.77
N ILE A 309 11.90 -21.99 22.66
CA ILE A 309 12.52 -22.05 21.32
C ILE A 309 13.06 -20.67 20.96
N LEU A 310 14.16 -20.27 21.60
CA LEU A 310 15.01 -19.18 21.14
C LEU A 310 16.47 -19.66 21.13
N PRO A 311 17.20 -19.55 20.00
CA PRO A 311 18.62 -19.90 19.93
C PRO A 311 19.47 -19.13 20.94
N TRP A 312 20.46 -19.81 21.54
CA TRP A 312 21.39 -19.26 22.54
C TRP A 312 22.11 -17.96 22.07
N ALA A 313 22.30 -17.80 20.76
CA ALA A 313 22.89 -16.61 20.14
C ALA A 313 22.07 -15.31 20.36
N LEU A 314 20.75 -15.42 20.57
CA LEU A 314 19.88 -14.27 20.85
C LEU A 314 19.81 -13.90 22.34
N GLN A 315 20.22 -14.79 23.25
CA GLN A 315 20.28 -14.50 24.69
C GLN A 315 21.51 -13.64 25.07
N GLN A 316 22.61 -13.72 24.31
CA GLN A 316 23.84 -13.01 24.63
C GLN A 316 23.74 -11.48 24.51
N LYS A 317 22.82 -10.94 23.70
CA LYS A 317 22.60 -9.47 23.61
C LYS A 317 21.86 -8.88 24.81
N ARG A 318 21.33 -9.69 25.73
CA ARG A 318 20.46 -9.23 26.83
C ARG A 318 21.12 -9.22 28.21
N ARG A 319 22.36 -9.73 28.35
CA ARG A 319 23.12 -9.69 29.60
C ARG A 319 24.32 -8.75 29.48
N GLN A 320 24.09 -7.44 29.57
CA GLN A 320 25.12 -6.53 30.05
C GLN A 320 24.57 -5.68 31.18
N ARG A 321 24.90 -6.09 32.41
CA ARG A 321 25.31 -5.25 33.55
C ARG A 321 25.35 -6.11 34.83
N THR A 322 26.53 -6.33 35.41
CA THR A 322 27.02 -5.68 36.65
C THR A 322 28.27 -6.40 37.24
N MET A 323 29.28 -5.58 37.60
CA MET A 323 30.34 -5.82 38.62
C MET A 323 31.41 -6.88 38.29
N SER A 324 32.69 -6.81 38.67
CA SER A 324 33.51 -5.88 39.46
C SER A 324 34.98 -6.35 39.37
N HIS A 325 35.93 -5.40 39.44
CA HIS A 325 37.34 -5.49 39.89
C HIS A 325 38.25 -6.70 39.52
N GLY A 326 39.40 -6.36 38.92
CA GLY A 326 40.61 -7.20 38.93
C GLY A 326 41.71 -6.61 38.02
N LEU A 327 42.66 -5.90 38.62
CA LEU A 327 43.79 -5.21 37.98
C LEU A 327 44.89 -6.18 37.50
N SER A 328 45.50 -5.91 36.35
CA SER A 328 46.97 -5.94 36.12
C SER A 328 47.27 -5.37 34.72
N ARG A 329 47.67 -4.09 34.62
CA ARG A 329 49.04 -3.56 34.50
C ARG A 329 49.81 -4.00 33.24
N GLY A 330 50.04 -3.02 32.36
CA GLY A 330 50.99 -3.06 31.25
C GLY A 330 50.97 -1.75 30.47
N ASN A 331 51.84 -0.81 30.85
CA ASN A 331 51.97 0.56 30.36
C ASN A 331 52.29 0.69 28.86
N THR A 332 51.80 1.77 28.25
CA THR A 332 52.51 2.88 27.54
C THR A 332 51.56 3.46 26.48
N GLY A 333 51.30 4.75 26.29
CA GLY A 333 51.71 6.00 26.93
C GLY A 333 51.28 7.14 25.99
N LEU A 334 50.65 8.19 26.54
CA LEU A 334 50.48 9.59 26.04
C LEU A 334 49.83 9.80 24.64
N THR A 335 48.84 10.68 24.44
CA THR A 335 48.82 12.13 24.73
C THR A 335 47.42 12.69 25.04
N SER A 336 47.42 13.90 25.62
CA SER A 336 46.39 14.65 26.34
C SER A 336 45.34 15.44 25.52
N ASN A 337 44.16 15.61 26.15
CA ASN A 337 43.30 16.80 26.40
C ASN A 337 43.19 17.91 25.30
N HIS A 338 42.04 18.55 25.02
CA HIS A 338 41.02 19.09 25.93
C HIS A 338 39.65 19.33 25.24
N SER A 339 38.62 19.29 26.11
CA SER A 339 37.20 19.66 26.05
C SER A 339 36.69 20.78 25.11
N GLU A 340 35.48 20.58 24.56
CA GLU A 340 34.39 21.57 24.67
C GLU A 340 32.97 20.98 24.51
N LYS A 341 31.99 21.75 25.00
CA LYS A 341 30.63 21.42 25.45
C LYS A 341 29.58 21.26 24.33
N ARG A 342 28.57 20.38 24.52
CA ARG A 342 27.09 20.64 24.39
C ARG A 342 26.28 19.34 24.18
N ALA A 343 25.11 19.28 24.81
CA ALA A 343 24.02 18.31 24.58
C ALA A 343 22.99 18.88 23.56
N PRO A 344 21.89 18.18 23.27
CA PRO A 344 21.78 16.90 22.56
C PRO A 344 20.96 17.06 21.26
N SER A 345 21.27 16.33 20.17
CA SER A 345 20.32 16.22 19.05
C SER A 345 20.58 15.03 18.12
N THR A 346 19.46 14.54 17.58
CA THR A 346 19.28 13.80 16.31
C THR A 346 19.77 12.35 16.19
N VAL A 347 18.76 11.47 16.12
CA VAL A 347 18.82 10.09 15.60
C VAL A 347 19.28 10.16 14.14
N LYS A 348 20.43 9.58 13.84
CA LYS A 348 20.91 9.38 12.45
C LYS A 348 20.28 8.12 11.89
N GLU A 349 19.42 8.30 10.90
CA GLU A 349 19.10 7.29 9.89
C GLU A 349 20.39 6.83 9.19
N ARG A 350 20.62 5.52 9.15
CA ARG A 350 21.60 4.92 8.24
C ARG A 350 20.89 4.58 6.94
N VAL A 351 21.04 5.44 5.95
CA VAL A 351 20.82 5.10 4.54
C VAL A 351 22.12 4.48 4.03
N PHE A 352 22.10 3.20 3.64
CA PHE A 352 23.15 2.62 2.81
C PHE A 352 22.70 2.70 1.35
N SER A 353 23.42 3.53 0.58
CA SER A 353 23.28 3.65 -0.86
C SER A 353 24.18 2.59 -1.52
N PHE A 354 23.62 1.72 -2.36
CA PHE A 354 24.39 0.85 -3.24
C PHE A 354 24.24 1.35 -4.68
N SER A 355 25.33 1.86 -5.25
CA SER A 355 25.46 2.15 -6.67
C SER A 355 25.76 0.86 -7.43
N HIS A 356 24.91 0.52 -8.40
CA HIS A 356 25.23 -0.47 -9.43
C HIS A 356 25.76 0.26 -10.67
N SER A 357 26.97 -0.09 -11.09
CA SER A 357 27.47 0.14 -12.45
C SER A 357 27.88 -1.20 -13.02
N PHE A 358 27.09 -1.70 -13.96
CA PHE A 358 27.44 -2.77 -14.88
C PHE A 358 27.32 -2.18 -16.28
N PHE A 359 28.41 -2.11 -17.03
CA PHE A 359 28.47 -2.37 -18.48
C PHE A 359 29.93 -2.32 -18.94
N GLY A 360 30.35 -3.33 -19.72
CA GLY A 360 31.63 -3.29 -20.42
C GLY A 360 32.28 -4.63 -20.72
N LEU A 361 31.51 -5.63 -21.20
CA LEU A 361 32.06 -6.85 -21.77
C LEU A 361 32.76 -6.51 -23.10
N LYS A 362 34.07 -6.73 -23.21
CA LYS A 362 34.75 -6.88 -24.50
C LYS A 362 35.25 -8.32 -24.64
N THR A 363 34.76 -8.91 -25.70
CA THR A 363 35.05 -10.23 -26.24
C THR A 363 36.51 -10.38 -26.65
N THR A 364 37.14 -11.51 -26.35
CA THR A 364 38.04 -12.19 -27.29
C THR A 364 37.83 -13.70 -27.20
N LYS A 365 37.50 -14.29 -28.36
CA LYS A 365 37.63 -15.70 -28.73
C LYS A 365 39.11 -16.11 -28.56
N SER A 366 39.53 -17.37 -28.47
CA SER A 366 38.97 -18.72 -28.45
C SER A 366 40.22 -19.58 -28.28
N ASP A 367 40.19 -20.65 -27.50
CA ASP A 367 40.89 -21.88 -27.89
C ASP A 367 40.15 -23.07 -27.31
N GLU A 368 39.85 -24.00 -28.22
CA GLU A 368 39.22 -25.28 -27.97
C GLU A 368 40.20 -26.18 -27.20
N GLU A 369 39.81 -26.69 -26.04
CA GLU A 369 40.34 -27.98 -25.60
C GLU A 369 39.23 -28.92 -25.15
N GLN A 370 39.37 -30.12 -25.69
CA GLN A 370 38.49 -31.27 -25.71
C GLN A 370 38.02 -31.71 -24.33
N GLY A 371 36.79 -32.22 -24.30
CA GLY A 371 36.13 -32.65 -23.09
C GLY A 371 36.85 -33.76 -22.32
N LEU A 372 36.95 -33.57 -21.01
CA LEU A 372 36.93 -34.67 -20.06
C LEU A 372 35.55 -34.72 -19.41
N GLN A 373 34.85 -35.83 -19.68
CA GLN A 373 33.64 -36.22 -19.00
C GLN A 373 33.93 -36.44 -17.51
N SER A 374 33.30 -35.62 -16.67
CA SER A 374 32.78 -35.92 -15.33
C SER A 374 33.32 -37.16 -14.60
N GLU A 375 34.46 -37.02 -13.92
CA GLU A 375 34.89 -37.91 -12.83
C GLU A 375 34.73 -37.27 -11.43
N ASN A 376 34.11 -36.09 -11.34
CA ASN A 376 34.03 -35.29 -10.10
C ASN A 376 32.86 -35.69 -9.15
N ALA A 377 32.02 -36.65 -9.52
CA ALA A 377 30.89 -37.09 -8.68
C ALA A 377 31.28 -38.13 -7.61
N ALA A 378 32.39 -38.85 -7.78
CA ALA A 378 32.77 -39.96 -6.91
C ALA A 378 33.57 -39.51 -5.66
N TYR A 379 34.34 -38.42 -5.74
CA TYR A 379 35.19 -37.96 -4.64
C TYR A 379 34.44 -37.28 -3.48
N ARG A 380 33.14 -36.99 -3.62
CA ARG A 380 32.35 -36.31 -2.57
C ARG A 380 31.95 -37.23 -1.40
N ARG A 381 32.18 -38.55 -1.46
CA ARG A 381 31.60 -39.52 -0.49
C ARG A 381 32.54 -40.03 0.62
N GLN A 382 33.76 -39.55 0.74
CA GLN A 382 34.69 -40.04 1.77
C GLN A 382 35.29 -38.88 2.57
N ASN A 383 34.47 -38.16 3.33
CA ASN A 383 34.94 -37.34 4.42
C ASN A 383 34.08 -37.60 5.68
N PRO A 384 34.62 -38.17 6.77
CA PRO A 384 33.85 -38.53 7.97
C PRO A 384 33.38 -37.31 8.79
N ASN A 385 33.88 -36.11 8.49
CA ASN A 385 33.36 -34.87 9.05
C ASN A 385 32.30 -34.30 8.09
N ALA A 386 31.09 -34.84 8.16
CA ALA A 386 29.93 -34.19 7.57
C ALA A 386 29.76 -32.83 8.28
N GLY A 387 30.26 -31.77 7.64
CA GLY A 387 30.02 -30.40 8.09
C GLY A 387 28.53 -30.13 8.20
N LEU A 388 28.19 -29.29 9.19
CA LEU A 388 26.97 -28.54 9.60
C LEU A 388 25.70 -28.49 8.71
N ASP A 389 25.54 -29.32 7.68
CA ASP A 389 24.32 -29.53 6.90
C ASP A 389 24.24 -30.99 6.38
N PRO A 390 23.90 -31.96 7.26
CA PRO A 390 23.71 -33.36 6.85
C PRO A 390 22.55 -33.56 5.86
N SER A 391 21.71 -32.53 5.64
CA SER A 391 20.44 -32.58 4.91
C SER A 391 20.51 -31.93 3.51
N GLY A 392 21.57 -31.17 3.20
CA GLY A 392 21.62 -30.33 2.00
C GLY A 392 20.56 -29.22 2.02
N SER A 393 20.14 -28.78 3.22
CA SER A 393 19.10 -27.76 3.41
C SER A 393 19.62 -26.35 3.10
N LEU A 394 20.93 -26.11 3.24
CA LEU A 394 21.56 -24.82 2.95
C LEU A 394 21.57 -24.51 1.44
N ASP A 395 21.57 -25.53 0.58
CA ASP A 395 21.52 -25.38 -0.88
C ASP A 395 20.16 -24.88 -1.39
N LYS A 396 19.10 -25.07 -0.60
CA LYS A 396 17.75 -24.59 -0.92
C LYS A 396 17.56 -23.09 -0.64
N LEU A 397 18.51 -22.45 0.05
CA LEU A 397 18.43 -21.04 0.41
C LEU A 397 18.90 -20.14 -0.74
N ARG A 398 18.09 -19.13 -1.08
CA ARG A 398 18.35 -18.23 -2.21
C ARG A 398 18.35 -16.78 -1.75
N ILE A 399 19.21 -15.96 -2.35
CA ILE A 399 19.23 -14.51 -2.11
C ILE A 399 17.89 -13.86 -2.51
N LYS A 400 17.20 -14.40 -3.53
CA LYS A 400 15.87 -13.93 -3.92
C LYS A 400 14.84 -14.05 -2.79
N ASP A 401 14.98 -15.06 -1.92
CA ASP A 401 14.03 -15.31 -0.84
C ASP A 401 14.11 -14.21 0.23
N ILE A 402 15.32 -13.75 0.60
CA ILE A 402 15.49 -12.62 1.53
C ILE A 402 14.97 -11.31 0.92
N GLN A 403 15.22 -11.05 -0.37
CA GLN A 403 14.63 -9.90 -1.07
C GLN A 403 13.10 -9.95 -1.06
N THR A 404 12.53 -11.15 -1.24
CA THR A 404 11.09 -11.36 -1.16
C THR A 404 10.58 -11.05 0.25
N LEU A 405 11.24 -11.53 1.31
CA LEU A 405 10.86 -11.21 2.70
C LEU A 405 10.89 -9.70 2.98
N TYR A 406 11.89 -8.98 2.46
CA TYR A 406 11.94 -7.51 2.57
C TYR A 406 10.78 -6.82 1.84
N SER A 407 10.47 -7.25 0.61
CA SER A 407 9.31 -6.74 -0.13
C SER A 407 7.99 -7.02 0.58
N ARG A 408 7.87 -8.18 1.25
CA ARG A 408 6.73 -8.50 2.13
C ARG A 408 6.71 -7.53 3.31
N SER A 409 7.85 -7.29 3.97
CA SER A 409 7.91 -6.36 5.10
C SER A 409 7.39 -4.96 4.72
N GLU A 410 7.78 -4.47 3.54
CA GLU A 410 7.24 -3.20 3.02
C GLU A 410 5.72 -3.26 2.81
N LEU A 411 5.20 -4.30 2.16
CA LEU A 411 3.75 -4.49 1.96
C LEU A 411 2.98 -4.60 3.29
N MET A 412 3.59 -5.21 4.31
CA MET A 412 3.04 -5.34 5.66
C MET A 412 2.90 -3.97 6.33
N GLN A 413 3.98 -3.17 6.33
CA GLN A 413 3.96 -1.81 6.89
C GLN A 413 2.92 -0.94 6.20
N ARG A 414 2.85 -1.07 4.88
CA ARG A 414 1.84 -0.42 4.04
C ARG A 414 0.42 -0.82 4.46
N SER A 415 0.17 -2.10 4.68
CA SER A 415 -1.14 -2.63 5.10
C SER A 415 -1.54 -2.14 6.49
N LEU A 416 -0.59 -2.11 7.43
CA LEU A 416 -0.78 -1.58 8.78
C LEU A 416 -1.18 -0.11 8.77
N LEU A 417 -0.50 0.70 7.95
CA LEU A 417 -0.83 2.12 7.79
C LEU A 417 -2.26 2.29 7.27
N VAL A 418 -2.68 1.51 6.27
CA VAL A 418 -4.05 1.61 5.73
C VAL A 418 -5.11 1.34 6.79
N LEU A 419 -4.93 0.29 7.59
CA LEU A 419 -5.85 -0.01 8.69
C LEU A 419 -5.90 1.12 9.71
N GLU A 420 -4.76 1.73 10.02
CA GLU A 420 -4.67 2.89 10.91
C GLU A 420 -5.42 4.11 10.35
N LEU A 421 -5.18 4.47 9.09
CA LEU A 421 -5.84 5.60 8.44
C LEU A 421 -7.36 5.40 8.37
N ASN A 422 -7.83 4.23 7.94
CA ASN A 422 -9.26 3.90 7.91
C ASN A 422 -9.87 3.98 9.31
N THR A 423 -9.19 3.44 10.33
CA THR A 423 -9.67 3.50 11.72
C THR A 423 -9.82 4.95 12.18
N GLY A 424 -8.87 5.83 11.85
CA GLY A 424 -8.97 7.26 12.12
C GLY A 424 -10.20 7.90 11.46
N VAL A 425 -10.35 7.72 10.14
CA VAL A 425 -11.48 8.22 9.35
C VAL A 425 -12.84 7.76 9.93
N LEU A 426 -12.97 6.49 10.30
CA LEU A 426 -14.20 5.96 10.89
C LEU A 426 -14.48 6.51 12.29
N ARG A 427 -13.45 6.79 13.09
CA ARG A 427 -13.60 7.45 14.40
C ARG A 427 -14.05 8.89 14.25
N ASP A 428 -13.51 9.62 13.28
CA ASP A 428 -13.93 11.00 13.02
C ASP A 428 -15.39 11.06 12.52
N LEU A 429 -15.80 10.12 11.66
CA LEU A 429 -17.20 9.92 11.28
C LEU A 429 -18.10 9.62 12.48
N HIS A 430 -17.66 8.74 13.38
CA HIS A 430 -18.38 8.42 14.60
C HIS A 430 -18.56 9.67 15.48
N ALA A 431 -17.49 10.45 15.67
CA ALA A 431 -17.53 11.70 16.43
C ALA A 431 -18.47 12.74 15.78
N TYR A 432 -18.41 12.89 14.46
CA TYR A 432 -19.27 13.81 13.71
C TYR A 432 -20.75 13.49 13.91
N TYR A 433 -21.18 12.25 13.64
CA TYR A 433 -22.58 11.86 13.78
C TYR A 433 -23.06 11.84 15.24
N SER A 434 -22.17 11.54 16.20
CA SER A 434 -22.45 11.69 17.64
C SER A 434 -22.73 13.15 18.00
N ASN A 435 -21.97 14.09 17.44
CA ASN A 435 -22.16 15.52 17.68
C ASN A 435 -23.40 16.06 16.96
N LEU A 436 -23.65 15.66 15.71
CA LEU A 436 -24.84 16.04 14.94
C LEU A 436 -26.14 15.68 15.68
N THR A 437 -26.14 14.56 16.39
CA THR A 437 -27.27 14.09 17.22
C THR A 437 -27.51 14.97 18.46
N LYS A 438 -26.46 15.64 18.95
CA LYS A 438 -26.54 16.55 20.11
C LYS A 438 -26.95 17.96 19.68
N THR A 439 -26.52 18.42 18.50
CA THR A 439 -26.73 19.79 18.03
C THR A 439 -27.99 19.93 17.18
N GLU A 440 -28.08 19.23 16.05
CA GLU A 440 -29.13 19.46 15.04
C GLU A 440 -30.29 18.46 15.15
N LEU A 441 -29.98 17.17 15.39
CA LEU A 441 -30.96 16.08 15.37
C LEU A 441 -31.50 15.75 16.77
N LYS A 442 -32.09 16.75 17.45
CA LYS A 442 -32.50 16.63 18.86
C LYS A 442 -33.69 15.71 19.12
N ASP A 443 -34.59 15.53 18.15
CA ASP A 443 -35.79 14.70 18.27
C ASP A 443 -35.39 13.21 18.48
N PRO A 444 -35.94 12.54 19.53
CA PRO A 444 -35.63 11.14 19.87
C PRO A 444 -35.63 10.17 18.68
N LYS A 445 -36.52 10.36 17.70
CA LYS A 445 -36.63 9.47 16.53
C LYS A 445 -35.36 9.45 15.67
N TYR A 446 -34.65 10.57 15.56
CA TYR A 446 -33.38 10.62 14.83
C TYR A 446 -32.25 10.01 15.67
N LYS A 447 -32.27 10.23 16.99
CA LYS A 447 -31.25 9.69 17.89
C LYS A 447 -31.21 8.18 17.85
N GLU A 448 -32.36 7.51 17.86
CA GLU A 448 -32.43 6.04 17.80
C GLU A 448 -31.78 5.50 16.51
N VAL A 449 -32.12 6.09 15.37
CA VAL A 449 -31.56 5.69 14.07
C VAL A 449 -30.06 5.92 14.01
N VAL A 450 -29.58 7.09 14.47
CA VAL A 450 -28.14 7.41 14.47
C VAL A 450 -27.38 6.52 15.46
N ASN A 451 -27.93 6.23 16.64
CA ASN A 451 -27.30 5.33 17.61
C ASN A 451 -27.13 3.90 17.08
N GLY A 452 -28.14 3.40 16.35
CA GLY A 452 -28.04 2.10 15.67
C GLY A 452 -26.93 2.10 14.61
N PHE A 453 -26.79 3.19 13.85
CA PHE A 453 -25.69 3.38 12.91
C PHE A 453 -24.32 3.45 13.60
N LEU A 454 -24.18 4.27 14.65
CA LEU A 454 -22.94 4.42 15.41
C LEU A 454 -22.48 3.09 16.03
N SER A 455 -23.41 2.30 16.55
CA SER A 455 -23.10 0.97 17.10
C SER A 455 -22.53 0.01 16.04
N ARG A 456 -23.05 0.07 14.81
CA ARG A 456 -22.54 -0.74 13.68
C ARG A 456 -21.18 -0.23 13.20
N LEU A 457 -21.00 1.09 13.15
CA LEU A 457 -19.73 1.72 12.82
C LEU A 457 -18.63 1.34 13.82
N GLU A 458 -18.94 1.39 15.11
CA GLU A 458 -18.05 0.95 16.19
C GLU A 458 -17.66 -0.54 16.05
N SER A 459 -18.60 -1.39 15.63
CA SER A 459 -18.29 -2.79 15.32
C SER A 459 -17.29 -2.94 14.17
N ILE A 460 -17.39 -2.10 13.12
CA ILE A 460 -16.42 -2.09 12.01
C ILE A 460 -15.04 -1.64 12.50
N ILE A 461 -14.98 -0.56 13.29
CA ILE A 461 -13.74 -0.03 13.89
C ILE A 461 -13.00 -1.13 14.66
N ARG A 462 -13.70 -1.85 15.55
CA ARG A 462 -13.11 -2.94 16.34
C ARG A 462 -12.57 -4.09 15.49
N ARG A 463 -13.23 -4.40 14.36
CA ARG A 463 -12.73 -5.43 13.44
C ARG A 463 -11.43 -4.98 12.76
N LEU A 464 -11.36 -3.74 12.29
CA LEU A 464 -10.13 -3.18 11.71
C LEU A 464 -8.98 -3.14 12.72
N GLU A 465 -9.25 -2.77 13.98
CA GLU A 465 -8.25 -2.82 15.06
C GLU A 465 -7.75 -4.24 15.30
N THR A 466 -8.65 -5.23 15.26
CA THR A 466 -8.27 -6.64 15.36
C THR A 466 -7.38 -7.07 14.19
N ARG A 467 -7.70 -6.68 12.95
CA ARG A 467 -6.85 -6.95 11.77
C ARG A 467 -5.49 -6.29 11.90
N ARG A 468 -5.43 -5.06 12.44
CA ARG A 468 -4.18 -4.34 12.68
C ARG A 468 -3.33 -5.06 13.72
N ALA A 469 -3.93 -5.53 14.82
CA ALA A 469 -3.22 -6.30 15.84
C ALA A 469 -2.66 -7.62 15.28
N GLN A 470 -3.44 -8.31 14.43
CA GLN A 470 -2.99 -9.53 13.74
C GLN A 470 -1.78 -9.26 12.83
N LEU A 471 -1.86 -8.25 11.96
CA LEU A 471 -0.76 -7.88 11.07
C LEU A 471 0.48 -7.39 11.84
N ASN A 472 0.30 -6.68 12.95
CA ASN A 472 1.41 -6.23 13.80
C ASN A 472 2.17 -7.43 14.39
N SER A 473 1.45 -8.43 14.91
CA SER A 473 2.04 -9.67 15.39
C SER A 473 2.80 -10.40 14.26
N LEU A 474 2.19 -10.51 13.09
CA LEU A 474 2.82 -11.13 11.92
C LEU A 474 4.05 -10.34 11.43
N SER A 475 4.04 -9.01 11.52
CA SER A 475 5.19 -8.16 11.21
C SER A 475 6.36 -8.41 12.16
N MET A 476 6.09 -8.62 13.46
CA MET A 476 7.14 -8.98 14.42
C MET A 476 7.75 -10.34 14.06
N HIS A 477 6.92 -11.34 13.75
CA HIS A 477 7.40 -12.66 13.33
C HIS A 477 8.17 -12.61 12.00
N LEU A 478 7.75 -11.77 11.05
CA LEU A 478 8.47 -11.54 9.80
C LEU A 478 9.87 -10.96 10.06
N ASN A 479 9.99 -9.94 10.92
CA ASN A 479 11.28 -9.35 11.25
C ASN A 479 12.22 -10.35 11.94
N GLN A 480 11.70 -11.21 12.82
CA GLN A 480 12.46 -12.31 13.40
C GLN A 480 12.89 -13.32 12.33
N SER A 481 12.01 -13.62 11.37
CA SER A 481 12.30 -14.54 10.28
C SER A 481 13.35 -14.00 9.31
N ILE A 482 13.36 -12.69 9.05
CA ILE A 482 14.41 -12.00 8.26
C ILE A 482 15.75 -12.16 8.97
N GLN A 483 15.84 -11.86 10.26
CA GLN A 483 17.08 -12.01 11.04
C GLN A 483 17.59 -13.45 11.06
N LEU A 484 16.68 -14.42 11.19
CA LEU A 484 17.01 -15.84 11.10
C LEU A 484 17.61 -16.18 9.74
N TYR A 485 16.95 -15.75 8.65
CA TYR A 485 17.37 -16.05 7.30
C TYR A 485 18.74 -15.41 6.98
N GLU A 486 18.98 -14.18 7.43
CA GLU A 486 20.29 -13.51 7.32
C GLU A 486 21.40 -14.27 8.02
N LEU A 487 21.14 -14.75 9.25
CA LEU A 487 22.12 -15.53 10.02
C LEU A 487 22.49 -16.83 9.28
N VAL A 488 21.49 -17.56 8.78
CA VAL A 488 21.72 -18.82 8.05
C VAL A 488 22.46 -18.56 6.74
N LEU A 489 22.12 -17.49 6.01
CA LEU A 489 22.86 -17.09 4.81
C LEU A 489 24.32 -16.74 5.11
N GLN A 490 24.58 -16.03 6.21
CA GLN A 490 25.93 -15.70 6.64
C GLN A 490 26.72 -16.97 7.02
N GLN A 491 26.11 -17.89 7.75
CA GLN A 491 26.71 -19.18 8.09
C GLN A 491 27.08 -19.97 6.83
N ARG A 492 26.18 -20.03 5.84
CA ARG A 492 26.46 -20.66 4.54
C ARG A 492 27.65 -20.00 3.84
N SER A 493 27.70 -18.67 3.79
CA SER A 493 28.80 -17.95 3.16
C SER A 493 30.14 -18.24 3.86
N ASN A 494 30.14 -18.34 5.18
CA ASN A 494 31.33 -18.69 5.95
C ASN A 494 31.78 -20.12 5.66
N GLN A 495 30.84 -21.08 5.59
CA GLN A 495 31.14 -22.47 5.27
C GLN A 495 31.76 -22.60 3.88
N ILE A 496 31.16 -21.96 2.87
CA ILE A 496 31.72 -21.92 1.51
C ILE A 496 33.14 -21.34 1.53
N GLY A 497 33.38 -20.29 2.33
CA GLY A 497 34.71 -19.71 2.50
C GLY A 497 35.73 -20.68 3.12
N MET A 498 35.33 -21.48 4.12
CA MET A 498 36.18 -22.51 4.71
C MET A 498 36.48 -23.63 3.71
N ASP A 499 35.47 -24.11 2.98
CA ASP A 499 35.65 -25.15 1.96
C ASP A 499 36.61 -24.69 0.86
N PHE A 500 36.52 -23.44 0.41
CA PHE A 500 37.48 -22.87 -0.55
C PHE A 500 38.89 -22.74 0.02
N ALA A 501 39.04 -22.38 1.29
CA ALA A 501 40.34 -22.32 1.95
C ALA A 501 40.98 -23.71 2.04
N ASP A 502 40.20 -24.73 2.38
CA ASP A 502 40.65 -26.13 2.44
C ASP A 502 41.09 -26.64 1.05
N VAL A 503 40.28 -26.38 0.02
CA VAL A 503 40.64 -26.73 -1.37
C VAL A 503 41.88 -25.98 -1.83
N ALA A 504 42.03 -24.70 -1.48
CA ALA A 504 43.22 -23.92 -1.81
C ALA A 504 44.47 -24.43 -1.08
N HIS A 505 44.36 -24.83 0.19
CA HIS A 505 45.45 -25.45 0.94
C HIS A 505 45.89 -26.77 0.31
N GLU A 506 44.95 -27.63 -0.07
CA GLU A 506 45.26 -28.91 -0.71
C GLU A 506 45.86 -28.70 -2.11
N SER A 507 45.31 -27.78 -2.91
CA SER A 507 45.87 -27.41 -4.22
C SER A 507 47.30 -26.87 -4.10
N ASN A 508 47.57 -26.00 -3.11
CA ASN A 508 48.92 -25.50 -2.85
C ASN A 508 49.88 -26.62 -2.43
N ARG A 509 49.41 -27.57 -1.63
CA ARG A 509 50.20 -28.74 -1.24
C ARG A 509 50.57 -29.61 -2.45
N GLN A 510 49.61 -29.86 -3.33
CA GLN A 510 49.85 -30.62 -4.57
C GLN A 510 50.81 -29.87 -5.50
N MET A 511 50.64 -28.56 -5.66
CA MET A 511 51.56 -27.72 -6.44
C MET A 511 52.98 -27.74 -5.89
N ASN A 512 53.15 -27.68 -4.56
CA ASN A 512 54.46 -27.79 -3.93
C ASN A 512 55.13 -29.15 -4.23
N MET A 513 54.36 -30.25 -4.20
CA MET A 513 54.89 -31.57 -4.57
C MET A 513 55.28 -31.65 -6.04
N VAL A 514 54.49 -31.06 -6.94
CA VAL A 514 54.82 -31.00 -8.38
C VAL A 514 56.07 -30.16 -8.59
N ALA A 515 56.18 -28.99 -7.95
CA ALA A 515 57.35 -28.13 -8.05
C ALA A 515 58.64 -28.83 -7.56
N ASP A 516 58.58 -29.58 -6.45
CA ASP A 516 59.74 -30.37 -5.97
C ASP A 516 60.13 -31.46 -6.99
N LYS A 517 59.14 -32.19 -7.54
CA LYS A 517 59.39 -33.19 -8.58
C LYS A 517 60.00 -32.57 -9.85
N THR A 518 59.46 -31.45 -10.32
CA THR A 518 59.97 -30.72 -11.48
C THR A 518 61.38 -30.19 -11.22
N SER A 519 61.66 -29.67 -10.02
CA SER A 519 63.01 -29.25 -9.62
C SER A 519 64.02 -30.39 -9.73
N ARG A 520 63.68 -31.58 -9.21
CA ARG A 520 64.52 -32.78 -9.32
C ARG A 520 64.69 -33.26 -10.77
N GLN A 521 63.63 -33.20 -11.57
CA GLN A 521 63.67 -33.53 -13.00
C GLN A 521 64.60 -32.56 -13.75
N THR A 522 64.53 -31.26 -13.49
CA THR A 522 65.41 -30.24 -14.07
C THR A 522 66.86 -30.46 -13.65
N ALA A 523 67.13 -30.77 -12.39
CA ALA A 523 68.47 -31.10 -11.91
C ALA A 523 69.03 -32.34 -12.63
N SER A 524 68.21 -33.39 -12.79
CA SER A 524 68.58 -34.61 -13.50
C SER A 524 68.82 -34.34 -15.01
N MET A 525 67.99 -33.50 -15.63
CA MET A 525 68.18 -33.05 -17.01
C MET A 525 69.52 -32.31 -17.17
N HIS A 526 69.87 -31.39 -16.27
CA HIS A 526 71.17 -30.71 -16.30
C HIS A 526 72.34 -31.68 -16.17
N VAL A 527 72.25 -32.68 -15.28
CA VAL A 527 73.30 -33.70 -15.15
C VAL A 527 73.47 -34.49 -16.46
N ILE A 528 72.38 -34.96 -17.07
CA ILE A 528 72.42 -35.67 -18.36
C ILE A 528 73.01 -34.78 -19.46
N THR A 529 72.63 -33.51 -19.53
CA THR A 529 73.16 -32.55 -20.51
C THR A 529 74.66 -32.31 -20.33
N VAL A 530 75.15 -32.21 -19.09
CA VAL A 530 76.60 -32.07 -18.83
C VAL A 530 77.36 -33.34 -19.23
N VAL A 531 76.85 -34.52 -18.86
CA VAL A 531 77.46 -35.80 -19.26
C VAL A 531 77.49 -35.92 -20.78
N THR A 532 76.40 -35.63 -21.47
CA THR A 532 76.35 -35.68 -22.94
C THR A 532 77.28 -34.66 -23.58
N LEU A 533 77.41 -33.43 -23.07
CA LEU A 533 78.37 -32.43 -23.57
C LEU A 533 79.84 -32.87 -23.42
N ILE A 534 80.17 -33.66 -22.40
CA ILE A 534 81.53 -34.20 -22.22
C ILE A 534 81.78 -35.41 -23.13
N PHE A 535 80.85 -36.36 -23.14
CA PHE A 535 81.06 -37.64 -23.82
C PHE A 535 80.80 -37.58 -25.32
N LEU A 536 79.92 -36.70 -25.81
CA LEU A 536 79.54 -36.63 -27.22
C LEU A 536 80.70 -36.13 -28.12
N PRO A 537 81.47 -35.09 -27.78
CA PRO A 537 82.68 -34.73 -28.53
C PRO A 537 83.77 -35.79 -28.41
N ALA A 538 83.96 -36.39 -27.22
CA ALA A 538 84.97 -37.41 -26.99
C ALA A 538 84.71 -38.70 -27.79
N THR A 539 83.45 -39.13 -27.88
CA THR A 539 83.05 -40.28 -28.71
C THR A 539 83.14 -39.96 -30.21
N PHE A 540 82.87 -38.71 -30.63
CA PHE A 540 83.13 -38.28 -31.99
C PHE A 540 84.63 -38.29 -32.35
N VAL A 541 85.51 -37.91 -31.43
CA VAL A 541 86.97 -37.96 -31.62
C VAL A 541 87.51 -39.40 -31.58
N ALA A 542 86.95 -40.28 -30.74
CA ALA A 542 87.38 -41.69 -30.66
C ALA A 542 86.96 -42.56 -31.86
N ASN A 543 86.02 -42.10 -32.68
CA ASN A 543 85.57 -42.76 -33.91
C ASN A 543 86.24 -42.22 -35.19
N PHE A 544 87.16 -41.25 -35.06
CA PHE A 544 88.12 -40.84 -36.08
C PHE A 544 89.48 -41.49 -35.79
#